data_AF-A0A182IQB5-F1
#
_entry.id   AF-A0A182IQB5-F1
#
_cell.length_a   1.000
_cell.length_b   1.000
_cell.length_c   1.000
_cell.angle_alpha   90.00
_cell.angle_beta   90.00
_cell.angle_gamma   90.00
#
_symmetry.space_group_name_H-M   'P 1'
#
loop_
_entity.id
_entity.type
_entity.pdbx_description
1 polymer ?
#
loop_
_entity_poly.entity_id
_entity_poly.type
_entity_poly.pdbx_seq_one_letter_code
_entity_poly.pdbx_strand_id
1 'polypeptide(L)'
;MNQPQHAFDGCRTHTEGAVLPVLLLPIVSVATFSNSRNGAQPDPFKRTAIAMKNLFFGAIVFAHCMHWTLVKCTANDFEAWQTTVVDDEELQAAGTQALFAENTPTVSVFEETTTEPVWATDSPVDTSKGTDGQERADANPYDIYCKPQLCLRYNRFGELVAKKHVACGFNGSFADACPPGRMILRTDAELRKLILDLHNEVRDRLASGAEREAEFAPASRMPTLVWDDELANLAEINVRSCKFEHDECRSTARFLHAGQNLATGSYYLETDILEIVRNLTALWYNEYLDTTQEVLDKYTTEYNATIGHYTQMISDRTTAVGCGIVIYPKKKDDFVFKVVLYACNYAITSIVGQPVYMKGETSSRCTTGSNAAFLSLCNVEENDLVKAIPAYV
;
A
#
# COMPACT_ATOMS: atom_id res chain seq x y z
N MET A 1 20.40 4.02 -43.30
CA MET A 1 20.30 2.77 -44.09
C MET A 1 20.76 1.65 -43.18
N ASN A 2 20.07 0.54 -42.94
CA ASN A 2 18.67 0.16 -42.93
C ASN A 2 18.68 -1.19 -42.18
N GLN A 3 17.62 -1.47 -41.43
CA GLN A 3 17.33 -2.76 -40.79
C GLN A 3 17.15 -3.90 -41.82
N PRO A 4 17.01 -5.14 -41.32
CA PRO A 4 15.96 -6.07 -41.78
C PRO A 4 14.98 -6.34 -40.61
N GLN A 5 13.67 -6.05 -40.66
CA GLN A 5 12.55 -6.65 -41.41
C GLN A 5 12.34 -8.16 -41.25
N HIS A 6 11.30 -8.53 -40.49
CA HIS A 6 10.22 -9.49 -40.82
C HIS A 6 9.03 -9.16 -39.89
N ALA A 7 7.93 -8.58 -40.39
CA ALA A 7 6.81 -9.18 -41.13
C ALA A 7 5.70 -9.70 -40.21
N PHE A 8 4.62 -8.92 -40.06
CA PHE A 8 3.25 -9.43 -39.93
C PHE A 8 2.29 -8.41 -40.55
N ASP A 9 1.71 -8.82 -41.69
CA ASP A 9 0.54 -8.22 -42.32
C ASP A 9 -0.72 -8.59 -41.52
N GLY A 10 -1.69 -7.66 -41.46
CA GLY A 10 -3.08 -8.02 -41.19
C GLY A 10 -3.94 -6.91 -40.60
N CYS A 11 -4.73 -6.27 -41.47
CA CYS A 11 -5.92 -5.44 -41.23
C CYS A 11 -5.72 -3.93 -40.98
N ARG A 12 -5.71 -3.18 -42.10
CA ARG A 12 -6.20 -1.79 -42.19
C ARG A 12 -7.73 -1.75 -42.26
N THR A 13 -8.33 -0.75 -41.64
CA THR A 13 -9.45 -0.01 -42.21
C THR A 13 -9.18 1.49 -42.09
N HIS A 14 -9.18 2.19 -43.23
CA HIS A 14 -9.14 3.64 -43.36
C HIS A 14 -10.55 4.22 -43.16
N THR A 15 -10.67 5.35 -42.48
CA THR A 15 -11.60 6.44 -42.86
C THR A 15 -11.03 7.78 -42.40
N GLU A 16 -10.73 8.66 -43.36
CA GLU A 16 -10.46 10.09 -43.19
C GLU A 16 -11.78 10.85 -42.96
N GLY A 17 -11.73 12.00 -42.27
CA GLY A 17 -12.69 13.09 -42.55
C GLY A 17 -13.21 13.91 -41.37
N ALA A 18 -12.77 15.17 -41.36
CA ALA A 18 -13.50 16.38 -40.99
C ALA A 18 -13.59 16.84 -39.52
N VAL A 19 -12.89 17.96 -39.30
CA VAL A 19 -12.95 18.92 -38.19
C VAL A 19 -14.16 19.85 -38.39
N LEU A 20 -14.98 20.09 -37.35
CA LEU A 20 -15.73 21.34 -37.15
C LEU A 20 -16.12 21.51 -35.65
N PRO A 21 -16.13 22.76 -35.12
CA PRO A 21 -16.20 23.03 -33.69
C PRO A 21 -17.65 23.25 -33.22
N VAL A 22 -17.96 22.80 -32.00
CA VAL A 22 -19.23 23.14 -31.32
C VAL A 22 -18.96 24.23 -30.30
N LEU A 23 -19.59 25.40 -30.53
CA LEU A 23 -19.63 26.52 -29.60
C LEU A 23 -20.45 26.15 -28.34
N LEU A 24 -19.87 26.44 -27.17
CA LEU A 24 -20.59 26.55 -25.89
C LEU A 24 -21.09 27.99 -25.71
N LEU A 25 -22.37 28.16 -25.37
CA LEU A 25 -22.93 29.38 -24.79
C LEU A 25 -23.54 29.04 -23.41
N PRO A 26 -23.33 29.87 -22.38
CA PRO A 26 -23.88 29.64 -21.05
C PRO A 26 -25.28 30.26 -20.92
N ILE A 27 -26.21 29.56 -20.27
CA ILE A 27 -27.45 30.16 -19.79
C ILE A 27 -27.32 30.30 -18.26
N VAL A 28 -27.16 31.55 -17.85
CA VAL A 28 -27.40 32.03 -16.49
C VAL A 28 -28.91 32.11 -16.28
N SER A 29 -29.43 31.55 -15.18
CA SER A 29 -30.70 32.02 -14.64
C SER A 29 -30.67 31.98 -13.12
N VAL A 30 -30.75 33.18 -12.56
CA VAL A 30 -30.89 33.50 -11.15
C VAL A 30 -32.37 33.34 -10.77
N ALA A 31 -32.66 32.65 -9.67
CA ALA A 31 -33.94 32.79 -8.97
C ALA A 31 -33.73 32.69 -7.46
N THR A 32 -33.73 33.85 -6.81
CA THR A 32 -33.98 34.05 -5.38
C THR A 32 -35.44 33.81 -5.04
N PHE A 33 -35.76 33.22 -3.87
CA PHE A 33 -36.89 33.54 -2.94
C PHE A 33 -36.88 32.45 -1.85
N SER A 34 -36.43 32.75 -0.62
CA SER A 34 -37.17 33.28 0.54
C SER A 34 -37.80 32.22 1.45
N ASN A 35 -37.37 32.30 2.71
CA ASN A 35 -37.86 31.63 3.92
C ASN A 35 -39.37 31.80 4.15
N SER A 36 -40.03 30.76 4.67
CA SER A 36 -41.04 30.90 5.74
C SER A 36 -41.23 29.58 6.50
N ARG A 37 -41.38 29.73 7.82
CA ARG A 37 -41.46 28.73 8.89
C ARG A 37 -42.85 28.11 9.06
N ASN A 38 -42.88 27.10 9.95
CA ASN A 38 -43.98 26.48 10.69
C ASN A 38 -44.68 25.35 9.90
N GLY A 39 -44.86 24.13 10.40
CA GLY A 39 -44.91 23.61 11.77
C GLY A 39 -46.15 22.70 11.86
N ALA A 40 -46.03 21.57 12.58
CA ALA A 40 -47.07 20.60 12.98
C ALA A 40 -47.21 19.29 12.14
N GLN A 41 -46.80 18.19 12.77
CA GLN A 41 -47.40 16.85 12.72
C GLN A 41 -48.42 16.72 13.89
N PRO A 42 -49.29 15.67 14.03
CA PRO A 42 -49.18 14.29 13.51
C PRO A 42 -50.49 13.57 13.05
N ASP A 43 -50.28 12.34 12.55
CA ASP A 43 -51.12 11.12 12.71
C ASP A 43 -52.21 10.76 11.66
N PRO A 44 -52.69 9.48 11.57
CA PRO A 44 -52.32 8.55 10.51
C PRO A 44 -53.56 7.91 9.80
N PHE A 45 -53.31 7.01 8.84
CA PHE A 45 -54.30 6.12 8.20
C PHE A 45 -55.44 6.77 7.39
N LYS A 46 -55.36 6.68 6.05
CA LYS A 46 -56.47 6.21 5.21
C LYS A 46 -56.01 5.76 3.82
N ARG A 47 -56.61 4.66 3.38
CA ARG A 47 -56.25 3.77 2.28
C ARG A 47 -56.81 4.25 0.92
N THR A 48 -56.10 3.86 -0.15
CA THR A 48 -56.55 3.42 -1.49
C THR A 48 -57.41 4.33 -2.42
N ALA A 49 -56.75 4.67 -3.54
CA ALA A 49 -57.13 4.46 -4.95
C ALA A 49 -57.99 5.46 -5.74
N ILE A 50 -57.64 5.54 -7.05
CA ILE A 50 -58.25 6.17 -8.25
C ILE A 50 -57.38 7.35 -8.77
N ALA A 51 -56.96 7.51 -10.03
CA ALA A 51 -56.77 6.70 -11.24
C ALA A 51 -56.13 7.64 -12.32
N MET A 52 -55.26 7.08 -13.17
CA MET A 52 -55.01 7.35 -14.61
C MET A 52 -55.01 8.78 -15.21
N LYS A 53 -53.88 9.12 -15.87
CA LYS A 53 -53.69 9.77 -17.21
C LYS A 53 -52.21 10.20 -17.29
N ASN A 54 -51.37 9.93 -18.30
CA ASN A 54 -51.49 9.40 -19.65
C ASN A 54 -50.13 8.79 -20.06
N LEU A 55 -50.18 7.62 -20.70
CA LEU A 55 -49.12 6.98 -21.50
C LEU A 55 -49.61 6.95 -22.97
N PHE A 56 -48.71 6.67 -23.91
CA PHE A 56 -48.81 6.71 -25.39
C PHE A 56 -48.43 8.07 -25.99
N PHE A 57 -47.48 8.21 -26.92
CA PHE A 57 -46.99 7.40 -28.07
C PHE A 57 -45.47 7.59 -28.22
N GLY A 58 -44.65 6.76 -28.88
CA GLY A 58 -44.87 5.61 -29.75
C GLY A 58 -43.50 5.03 -30.17
N ALA A 59 -43.49 3.74 -30.51
CA ALA A 59 -42.31 3.00 -30.94
C ALA A 59 -41.99 3.24 -32.43
N ILE A 60 -40.69 3.37 -32.75
CA ILE A 60 -40.17 3.03 -34.08
C ILE A 60 -39.02 2.04 -33.88
N VAL A 61 -39.21 0.87 -34.50
CA VAL A 61 -38.30 -0.26 -34.60
C VAL A 61 -37.28 0.03 -35.70
N PHE A 62 -35.99 -0.08 -35.39
CA PHE A 62 -34.98 -0.54 -36.34
C PHE A 62 -34.03 -1.48 -35.60
N ALA A 63 -34.24 -2.78 -35.82
CA ALA A 63 -33.32 -3.84 -35.45
C ALA A 63 -32.16 -3.85 -36.44
N HIS A 64 -30.90 -3.78 -35.97
CA HIS A 64 -29.74 -4.29 -36.70
C HIS A 64 -28.81 -5.04 -35.73
N CYS A 65 -28.45 -6.24 -36.18
CA CYS A 65 -27.67 -7.30 -35.54
C CYS A 65 -26.58 -6.88 -34.54
N MET A 66 -26.69 -7.37 -33.30
CA MET A 66 -25.51 -7.65 -32.45
C MET A 66 -25.17 -9.14 -32.58
N HIS A 67 -24.13 -9.46 -33.34
CA HIS A 67 -23.46 -10.75 -33.23
C HIS A 67 -22.61 -10.73 -31.95
N TRP A 68 -23.02 -11.51 -30.95
CA TRP A 68 -22.15 -11.84 -29.82
C TRP A 68 -21.26 -13.02 -30.23
N THR A 69 -20.05 -12.75 -30.68
CA THR A 69 -19.01 -13.77 -30.69
C THR A 69 -18.52 -13.98 -29.25
N LEU A 70 -18.99 -15.07 -28.64
CA LEU A 70 -18.41 -15.65 -27.43
C LEU A 70 -16.96 -16.07 -27.74
N VAL A 71 -15.98 -15.33 -27.22
CA VAL A 71 -14.60 -15.80 -27.17
C VAL A 71 -14.41 -16.53 -25.85
N LYS A 72 -14.38 -17.87 -25.92
CA LYS A 72 -13.86 -18.71 -24.84
C LYS A 72 -12.33 -18.68 -24.92
N CYS A 73 -11.66 -18.04 -23.96
CA CYS A 73 -10.23 -18.27 -23.75
C CYS A 73 -10.08 -19.52 -22.87
N THR A 74 -9.36 -20.52 -23.37
CA THR A 74 -8.95 -21.69 -22.58
C THR A 74 -7.62 -21.37 -21.92
N ALA A 75 -7.49 -21.76 -20.65
CA ALA A 75 -6.30 -21.54 -19.84
C ALA A 75 -5.12 -22.36 -20.38
N ASN A 76 -4.02 -21.67 -20.68
CA ASN A 76 -2.64 -22.17 -20.56
C ASN A 76 -1.68 -20.96 -20.54
N ASP A 77 -0.67 -21.07 -19.69
CA ASP A 77 0.47 -20.17 -19.47
C ASP A 77 0.24 -18.91 -18.59
N PHE A 78 0.27 -19.12 -17.26
CA PHE A 78 0.43 -18.05 -16.26
C PHE A 78 1.90 -17.88 -15.87
N GLU A 79 2.63 -17.06 -16.63
CA GLU A 79 3.79 -16.29 -16.17
C GLU A 79 3.73 -14.91 -16.84
N ALA A 80 3.19 -13.92 -16.13
CA ALA A 80 3.47 -12.51 -16.38
C ALA A 80 2.91 -11.69 -15.21
N TRP A 81 3.80 -11.10 -14.42
CA TRP A 81 3.46 -10.03 -13.50
C TRP A 81 2.88 -8.87 -14.31
N GLN A 82 1.63 -8.49 -14.04
CA GLN A 82 1.03 -7.33 -14.67
C GLN A 82 1.63 -6.07 -14.04
N THR A 83 2.52 -5.44 -14.80
CA THR A 83 2.99 -4.08 -14.59
C THR A 83 1.91 -3.09 -15.02
N THR A 84 1.30 -2.38 -14.07
CA THR A 84 0.62 -1.12 -14.38
C THR A 84 1.67 -0.01 -14.44
N VAL A 85 2.15 0.26 -15.65
CA VAL A 85 2.82 1.54 -15.97
C VAL A 85 1.70 2.50 -16.35
N VAL A 86 1.51 3.56 -15.57
CA VAL A 86 0.63 4.67 -15.95
C VAL A 86 1.43 5.55 -16.91
N ASP A 87 1.03 5.59 -18.17
CA ASP A 87 1.55 6.56 -19.14
C ASP A 87 0.97 7.95 -18.85
N ASP A 88 1.85 8.96 -18.88
CA ASP A 88 1.58 10.37 -18.60
C ASP A 88 0.71 11.01 -19.71
N GLU A 89 -0.62 10.88 -19.67
CA GLU A 89 -1.53 11.84 -20.33
C GLU A 89 -3.01 11.73 -19.89
N GLU A 90 -3.30 11.93 -18.59
CA GLU A 90 -4.54 12.59 -18.09
C GLU A 90 -4.61 12.50 -16.56
N LEU A 91 -4.03 13.48 -15.86
CA LEU A 91 -4.44 13.79 -14.49
C LEU A 91 -4.52 15.31 -14.33
N GLN A 92 -5.48 15.93 -15.02
CA GLN A 92 -5.96 17.24 -14.60
C GLN A 92 -6.97 17.05 -13.46
N ALA A 93 -6.51 17.40 -12.26
CA ALA A 93 -7.28 17.92 -11.13
C ALA A 93 -8.77 17.56 -11.09
N ALA A 94 -9.09 16.38 -10.55
CA ALA A 94 -10.33 16.15 -9.81
C ALA A 94 -9.95 16.08 -8.33
N GLY A 95 -10.47 17.01 -7.53
CA GLY A 95 -9.97 17.33 -6.20
C GLY A 95 -9.98 16.17 -5.21
N THR A 96 -8.79 15.76 -4.77
CA THR A 96 -8.59 15.08 -3.50
C THR A 96 -8.55 16.12 -2.38
N GLN A 97 -9.72 16.44 -1.83
CA GLN A 97 -9.77 17.13 -0.54
C GLN A 97 -9.24 16.18 0.55
N ALA A 98 -8.11 16.58 1.14
CA ALA A 98 -7.70 16.41 2.52
C ALA A 98 -8.36 15.27 3.32
N LEU A 99 -7.72 14.09 3.34
CA LEU A 99 -8.02 13.03 4.33
C LEU A 99 -6.99 12.93 5.46
N PHE A 100 -5.75 13.37 5.20
CA PHE A 100 -4.63 13.32 6.14
C PHE A 100 -4.23 14.71 6.67
N ALA A 101 -5.05 15.74 6.47
CA ALA A 101 -4.71 17.13 6.82
C ALA A 101 -5.49 17.67 8.03
N GLU A 102 -6.50 16.96 8.54
CA GLU A 102 -7.35 17.42 9.63
C GLU A 102 -7.38 16.36 10.72
N ASN A 103 -6.46 16.43 11.69
CA ASN A 103 -6.64 16.05 13.11
C ASN A 103 -5.27 15.97 13.82
N THR A 104 -4.66 17.11 14.12
CA THR A 104 -3.63 17.21 15.18
C THR A 104 -4.29 17.69 16.47
N PRO A 105 -4.35 16.87 17.54
CA PRO A 105 -4.67 17.36 18.87
C PRO A 105 -3.46 18.12 19.43
N THR A 106 -3.69 19.33 19.92
CA THR A 106 -2.71 20.10 20.68
C THR A 106 -2.47 19.43 22.03
N VAL A 107 -1.30 18.81 22.21
CA VAL A 107 -0.86 18.28 23.52
C VAL A 107 0.30 19.13 24.03
N SER A 108 0.14 19.59 25.27
CA SER A 108 1.05 20.41 26.04
C SER A 108 2.42 19.77 26.23
N VAL A 109 3.46 20.55 25.95
CA VAL A 109 4.87 20.23 26.19
C VAL A 109 5.11 20.02 27.69
N PHE A 110 5.44 18.79 28.08
CA PHE A 110 6.13 18.51 29.33
C PHE A 110 7.59 18.16 29.01
N GLU A 111 8.49 18.88 29.68
CA GLU A 111 9.93 18.78 29.56
C GLU A 111 10.39 17.54 30.35
N GLU A 112 10.80 16.48 29.65
CA GLU A 112 11.41 15.31 30.27
C GLU A 112 12.87 15.20 29.83
N THR A 113 13.74 15.18 30.83
CA THR A 113 15.19 15.26 30.71
C THR A 113 15.74 13.92 30.22
N THR A 114 16.19 13.83 28.98
CA THR A 114 16.83 12.63 28.44
C THR A 114 18.34 12.65 28.72
N THR A 115 18.80 11.69 29.51
CA THR A 115 20.22 11.29 29.51
C THR A 115 20.47 10.37 28.31
N GLU A 116 21.23 10.85 27.34
CA GLU A 116 21.62 10.08 26.15
C GLU A 116 22.64 8.97 26.46
N PRO A 117 22.60 7.81 25.77
CA PRO A 117 23.74 6.91 25.70
C PRO A 117 24.71 7.40 24.63
N VAL A 118 25.86 7.90 25.09
CA VAL A 118 26.99 8.30 24.25
C VAL A 118 27.60 7.06 23.60
N TRP A 119 27.47 6.93 22.29
CA TRP A 119 28.36 6.08 21.50
C TRP A 119 29.66 6.88 21.31
N ALA A 120 30.69 6.48 22.04
CA ALA A 120 32.00 7.13 21.97
C ALA A 120 32.66 6.82 20.63
N THR A 121 32.93 7.87 19.84
CA THR A 121 33.92 7.85 18.76
C THR A 121 35.28 8.29 19.28
N ASP A 122 36.30 7.60 18.78
CA ASP A 122 37.73 7.90 18.78
C ASP A 122 38.55 7.66 20.07
N SER A 123 39.36 6.60 20.01
CA SER A 123 40.70 6.59 20.60
C SER A 123 41.66 5.77 19.72
N PRO A 124 42.95 6.15 19.65
CA PRO A 124 43.89 5.59 18.68
C PRO A 124 44.39 4.21 19.13
N VAL A 125 44.42 3.25 18.21
CA VAL A 125 44.95 1.90 18.46
C VAL A 125 46.47 1.95 18.56
N ASP A 126 46.98 1.68 19.76
CA ASP A 126 48.38 1.37 20.04
C ASP A 126 48.73 -0.01 19.44
N THR A 127 49.69 -0.04 18.52
CA THR A 127 50.19 -1.26 17.89
C THR A 127 51.50 -1.67 18.55
N SER A 128 51.43 -2.44 19.64
CA SER A 128 52.56 -3.28 20.02
C SER A 128 52.20 -4.54 20.84
N LYS A 129 52.59 -5.69 20.26
CA LYS A 129 52.90 -7.02 20.85
C LYS A 129 51.76 -8.02 21.11
N GLY A 130 51.73 -9.07 20.29
CA GLY A 130 52.20 -10.39 20.76
C GLY A 130 51.19 -11.52 20.92
N THR A 131 51.12 -12.35 19.87
CA THR A 131 50.98 -13.82 19.84
C THR A 131 49.68 -14.53 20.27
N ASP A 132 49.23 -15.35 19.31
CA ASP A 132 48.35 -16.53 19.37
C ASP A 132 46.84 -16.27 19.34
N GLY A 133 46.25 -16.58 18.19
CA GLY A 133 44.84 -16.34 17.89
C GLY A 133 44.66 -16.14 16.39
N GLN A 134 44.25 -17.19 15.70
CA GLN A 134 43.87 -17.12 14.29
C GLN A 134 42.67 -16.15 14.19
N GLU A 135 42.92 -14.93 13.70
CA GLU A 135 41.91 -13.92 13.37
C GLU A 135 40.88 -14.59 12.45
N ARG A 136 39.72 -14.90 13.03
CA ARG A 136 38.53 -15.26 12.28
C ARG A 136 38.14 -14.01 11.51
N ALA A 137 38.45 -13.97 10.21
CA ALA A 137 38.00 -12.92 9.29
C ALA A 137 36.56 -12.50 9.68
N ASP A 138 36.38 -11.23 10.00
CA ASP A 138 35.14 -10.70 10.56
C ASP A 138 33.97 -11.15 9.69
N ALA A 139 33.12 -12.02 10.24
CA ALA A 139 31.96 -12.53 9.52
C ALA A 139 31.05 -11.34 9.17
N ASN A 140 30.56 -11.28 7.93
CA ASN A 140 29.68 -10.19 7.52
C ASN A 140 28.43 -10.23 8.42
N PRO A 141 28.01 -9.11 9.05
CA PRO A 141 26.86 -9.10 9.96
C PRO A 141 25.57 -9.62 9.31
N TYR A 142 25.45 -9.52 7.98
CA TYR A 142 24.30 -10.01 7.24
C TYR A 142 24.34 -11.50 6.89
N ASP A 143 25.44 -12.20 7.15
CA ASP A 143 25.55 -13.65 6.92
C ASP A 143 24.56 -14.45 7.79
N ILE A 144 24.05 -13.86 8.87
CA ILE A 144 22.98 -14.46 9.68
C ILE A 144 21.71 -14.74 8.85
N TYR A 145 21.47 -13.94 7.81
CA TYR A 145 20.32 -14.09 6.91
C TYR A 145 20.54 -15.13 5.80
N CYS A 146 21.76 -15.65 5.63
CA CYS A 146 22.05 -16.73 4.67
C CYS A 146 21.59 -18.12 5.13
N LYS A 147 21.03 -18.21 6.34
CA LYS A 147 20.49 -19.42 6.93
C LYS A 147 19.28 -19.94 6.12
N PRO A 148 19.36 -21.13 5.48
CA PRO A 148 18.29 -21.61 4.59
C PRO A 148 16.91 -21.66 5.25
N GLN A 149 16.85 -22.01 6.54
CA GLN A 149 15.60 -22.13 7.30
C GLN A 149 14.77 -20.85 7.37
N LEU A 150 15.38 -19.67 7.19
CA LEU A 150 14.61 -18.41 7.12
C LEU A 150 13.76 -18.35 5.84
N CYS A 151 14.27 -18.93 4.75
CA CYS A 151 13.74 -18.79 3.40
C CYS A 151 13.37 -20.12 2.73
N LEU A 152 13.19 -21.19 3.50
CA LEU A 152 12.59 -22.43 2.98
C LEU A 152 11.09 -22.23 2.79
N ARG A 153 10.60 -22.48 1.58
CA ARG A 153 9.17 -22.37 1.22
C ARG A 153 8.74 -23.55 0.36
N TYR A 154 7.49 -23.98 0.53
CA TYR A 154 6.89 -24.95 -0.37
C TYR A 154 6.53 -24.30 -1.69
N ASN A 155 6.95 -24.92 -2.80
CA ASN A 155 6.47 -24.54 -4.13
C ASN A 155 5.07 -25.12 -4.41
N ARG A 156 4.51 -24.82 -5.59
CA ARG A 156 3.19 -25.33 -6.02
C ARG A 156 3.10 -26.87 -6.12
N PHE A 157 4.24 -27.56 -6.11
CA PHE A 157 4.34 -29.02 -6.15
C PHE A 157 4.54 -29.64 -4.77
N GLY A 158 4.56 -28.84 -3.70
CA GLY A 158 4.78 -29.32 -2.34
C GLY A 158 6.24 -29.63 -2.01
N GLU A 159 7.20 -29.11 -2.78
CA GLU A 159 8.63 -29.28 -2.52
C GLU A 159 9.20 -28.08 -1.77
N LEU A 160 10.08 -28.34 -0.79
CA LEU A 160 10.80 -27.28 -0.09
C LEU A 160 11.92 -26.72 -0.97
N VAL A 161 11.80 -25.45 -1.32
CA VAL A 161 12.78 -24.69 -2.10
C VAL A 161 13.34 -23.57 -1.24
N ALA A 162 14.67 -23.45 -1.18
CA ALA A 162 15.34 -22.33 -0.54
C ALA A 162 15.26 -21.10 -1.45
N LYS A 163 14.75 -20.00 -0.92
CA LYS A 163 14.72 -18.68 -1.58
C LYS A 163 15.91 -17.84 -1.15
N LYS A 164 16.35 -16.93 -2.03
CA LYS A 164 17.44 -16.02 -1.69
C LYS A 164 16.94 -14.97 -0.69
N HIS A 165 17.58 -14.89 0.47
CA HIS A 165 17.28 -13.82 1.42
C HIS A 165 17.85 -12.49 0.91
N VAL A 166 17.06 -11.40 1.00
CA VAL A 166 17.42 -10.06 0.52
C VAL A 166 18.75 -9.54 1.09
N ALA A 167 18.99 -9.79 2.37
CA ALA A 167 20.21 -9.42 3.07
C ALA A 167 21.36 -10.45 2.99
N CYS A 168 21.15 -11.68 2.49
CA CYS A 168 22.24 -12.66 2.51
C CYS A 168 23.42 -12.20 1.63
N GLY A 169 24.61 -12.08 2.24
CA GLY A 169 25.81 -11.59 1.57
C GLY A 169 25.75 -10.11 1.20
N PHE A 170 24.82 -9.33 1.78
CA PHE A 170 24.74 -7.90 1.53
C PHE A 170 26.00 -7.19 2.04
N ASN A 171 26.58 -6.34 1.19
CA ASN A 171 27.87 -5.70 1.42
C ASN A 171 27.76 -4.18 1.64
N GLY A 172 26.54 -3.66 1.86
CA GLY A 172 26.30 -2.22 2.04
C GLY A 172 26.13 -1.42 0.73
N SER A 173 26.40 -2.02 -0.43
CA SER A 173 26.39 -1.30 -1.71
C SER A 173 25.01 -1.33 -2.38
N PHE A 174 24.77 -0.35 -3.25
CA PHE A 174 23.66 -0.43 -4.20
C PHE A 174 23.94 -1.48 -5.27
N ALA A 175 22.90 -2.02 -5.89
CA ALA A 175 23.06 -2.85 -7.07
C ALA A 175 23.71 -2.04 -8.21
N ASP A 176 24.48 -2.72 -9.06
CA ASP A 176 25.17 -2.09 -10.21
C ASP A 176 24.21 -1.40 -11.18
N ALA A 177 22.99 -1.92 -11.30
CA ALA A 177 21.93 -1.37 -12.14
C ALA A 177 21.26 -0.11 -11.54
N CYS A 178 21.51 0.22 -10.27
CA CYS A 178 20.89 1.39 -9.66
C CYS A 178 21.50 2.70 -10.22
N PRO A 179 20.69 3.67 -10.68
CA PRO A 179 21.18 4.86 -11.37
C PRO A 179 22.18 5.71 -10.57
N PRO A 180 23.16 6.39 -11.21
CA PRO A 180 24.04 7.32 -10.52
C PRO A 180 23.24 8.46 -9.88
N GLY A 181 23.74 8.98 -8.75
CA GLY A 181 23.02 9.99 -7.96
C GLY A 181 21.94 9.42 -7.03
N ARG A 182 21.84 8.09 -6.90
CA ARG A 182 20.98 7.46 -5.88
C ARG A 182 21.44 7.77 -4.46
N MET A 183 20.47 7.84 -3.55
CA MET A 183 20.70 7.93 -2.11
C MET A 183 19.62 7.19 -1.36
N ILE A 184 19.99 6.60 -0.22
CA ILE A 184 19.00 6.18 0.77
C ILE A 184 18.53 7.40 1.54
N LEU A 185 17.21 7.55 1.64
CA LEU A 185 16.63 8.52 2.55
C LEU A 185 16.65 7.92 3.96
N ARG A 186 17.34 8.60 4.88
CA ARG A 186 17.36 8.20 6.29
C ARG A 186 15.95 8.37 6.87
N THR A 187 15.40 7.30 7.44
CA THR A 187 14.17 7.37 8.21
C THR A 187 14.44 7.96 9.59
N ASP A 188 14.28 9.27 9.72
CA ASP A 188 14.35 9.97 11.00
C ASP A 188 13.05 9.81 11.83
N ALA A 189 12.98 10.48 12.98
CA ALA A 189 11.85 10.38 13.89
C ALA A 189 10.55 10.93 13.29
N GLU A 190 10.63 11.99 12.50
CA GLU A 190 9.46 12.62 11.88
C GLU A 190 8.87 11.72 10.80
N LEU A 191 9.71 11.23 9.88
CA LEU A 191 9.27 10.31 8.84
C LEU A 191 8.77 8.98 9.41
N ARG A 192 9.47 8.44 10.42
CA ARG A 192 9.02 7.23 11.15
C ARG A 192 7.63 7.43 11.74
N LYS A 193 7.42 8.56 12.42
CA LYS A 193 6.13 8.88 13.04
C LYS A 193 5.03 9.00 11.98
N LEU A 194 5.30 9.74 10.90
CA LEU A 194 4.35 9.88 9.79
C LEU A 194 3.93 8.52 9.23
N ILE A 195 4.90 7.64 8.95
CA ILE A 195 4.60 6.31 8.40
C ILE A 195 3.73 5.51 9.38
N LEU A 196 4.06 5.51 10.67
CA LEU A 196 3.24 4.83 11.68
C LEU A 196 1.84 5.40 11.80
N ASP A 197 1.71 6.72 11.83
CA ASP A 197 0.42 7.41 11.93
C ASP A 197 -0.45 7.03 10.72
N LEU A 198 0.07 7.13 9.50
CA LEU A 198 -0.67 6.79 8.28
C LEU A 198 -1.18 5.33 8.31
N HIS A 199 -0.38 4.39 8.79
CA HIS A 199 -0.82 3.00 8.90
C HIS A 199 -1.86 2.79 10.00
N ASN A 200 -1.64 3.39 11.17
CA ASN A 200 -2.55 3.23 12.30
C ASN A 200 -3.89 3.97 12.08
N GLU A 201 -3.90 5.09 11.36
CA GLU A 201 -5.13 5.78 10.94
C GLU A 201 -5.99 4.91 10.01
N VAL A 202 -5.37 4.25 9.02
CA VAL A 202 -6.07 3.31 8.13
C VAL A 202 -6.66 2.14 8.93
N ARG A 203 -5.88 1.59 9.88
CA ARG A 203 -6.34 0.49 10.74
C ARG A 203 -7.46 0.92 11.67
N ASP A 204 -7.38 2.10 12.27
CA ASP A 204 -8.40 2.64 13.20
C ASP A 204 -9.73 2.90 12.48
N ARG A 205 -9.65 3.42 11.25
CA ARG A 205 -10.80 3.64 10.37
C ARG A 205 -11.53 2.34 10.02
N LEU A 206 -10.80 1.30 9.62
CA LEU A 206 -11.41 -0.02 9.41
C LEU A 206 -11.98 -0.58 10.71
N ALA A 207 -11.21 -0.53 11.80
CA ALA A 207 -11.56 -1.17 13.06
C ALA A 207 -12.82 -0.56 13.72
N SER A 208 -13.09 0.72 13.47
CA SER A 208 -14.34 1.40 13.86
C SER A 208 -15.53 1.11 12.94
N GLY A 209 -15.30 0.51 11.76
CA GLY A 209 -16.32 0.40 10.71
C GLY A 209 -16.63 1.74 10.03
N ALA A 210 -15.68 2.69 10.06
CA ALA A 210 -15.84 4.03 9.49
C ALA A 210 -15.24 4.18 8.08
N GLU A 211 -14.97 3.06 7.40
CA GLU A 211 -14.51 3.09 6.01
C GLU A 211 -15.62 3.66 5.13
N ARG A 212 -15.33 4.75 4.43
CA ARG A 212 -16.34 5.44 3.62
C ARG A 212 -16.47 4.71 2.29
N GLU A 213 -17.69 4.50 1.82
CA GLU A 213 -17.98 3.81 0.55
C GLU A 213 -17.77 2.28 0.56
N ALA A 214 -17.29 1.71 1.66
CA ALA A 214 -17.21 0.26 1.85
C ALA A 214 -17.94 -0.17 3.13
N GLU A 215 -18.78 -1.20 3.03
CA GLU A 215 -19.51 -1.77 4.18
C GLU A 215 -18.65 -2.81 4.92
N PHE A 216 -17.49 -2.39 5.41
CA PHE A 216 -16.64 -3.27 6.21
C PHE A 216 -17.12 -3.34 7.67
N ALA A 217 -17.16 -4.55 8.20
CA ALA A 217 -17.49 -4.81 9.59
C ALA A 217 -16.36 -4.33 10.51
N PRO A 218 -16.66 -3.82 11.72
CA PRO A 218 -15.64 -3.41 12.67
C PRO A 218 -14.73 -4.58 13.10
N ALA A 219 -13.52 -4.26 13.54
CA ALA A 219 -12.53 -5.24 13.97
C ALA A 219 -12.55 -5.42 15.49
N SER A 220 -12.64 -6.68 15.93
CA SER A 220 -12.72 -7.00 17.36
C SER A 220 -11.38 -6.88 18.10
N ARG A 221 -10.26 -7.05 17.41
CA ARG A 221 -8.91 -7.03 17.99
C ARG A 221 -7.88 -6.57 16.97
N MET A 222 -7.83 -5.28 16.66
CA MET A 222 -6.86 -4.71 15.71
C MET A 222 -5.67 -4.11 16.48
N PRO A 223 -4.46 -4.70 16.45
CA PRO A 223 -3.32 -4.15 17.20
C PRO A 223 -2.81 -2.82 16.62
N THR A 224 -2.33 -1.91 17.49
CA THR A 224 -1.55 -0.74 17.06
C THR A 224 -0.18 -1.18 16.56
N LEU A 225 0.18 -0.79 15.33
CA LEU A 225 1.49 -1.08 14.77
C LEU A 225 2.57 -0.27 15.46
N VAL A 226 3.71 -0.93 15.70
CA VAL A 226 4.96 -0.30 16.15
C VAL A 226 6.02 -0.35 15.06
N TRP A 227 7.02 0.54 15.17
CA TRP A 227 8.16 0.51 14.27
C TRP A 227 9.12 -0.62 14.63
N ASP A 228 9.64 -1.31 13.62
CA ASP A 228 10.68 -2.33 13.79
C ASP A 228 11.90 -2.03 12.91
N ASP A 229 13.04 -1.79 13.56
CA ASP A 229 14.27 -1.40 12.86
C ASP A 229 14.87 -2.53 12.03
N GLU A 230 14.63 -3.80 12.38
CA GLU A 230 15.09 -4.95 11.58
C GLU A 230 14.32 -5.03 10.26
N LEU A 231 12.98 -4.94 10.32
CA LEU A 231 12.12 -4.87 9.14
C LEU A 231 12.49 -3.67 8.25
N ALA A 232 12.76 -2.50 8.84
CA ALA A 232 13.16 -1.29 8.12
C ALA A 232 14.50 -1.45 7.41
N ASN A 233 15.50 -1.99 8.09
CA ASN A 233 16.80 -2.28 7.49
C ASN A 233 16.67 -3.27 6.33
N LEU A 234 15.85 -4.33 6.45
CA LEU A 234 15.62 -5.26 5.33
C LEU A 234 14.87 -4.61 4.16
N ALA A 235 13.94 -3.69 4.43
CA ALA A 235 13.26 -2.91 3.39
C ALA A 235 14.22 -1.97 2.67
N GLU A 236 15.14 -1.33 3.41
CA GLU A 236 16.21 -0.52 2.84
C GLU A 236 17.11 -1.34 1.90
N ILE A 237 17.50 -2.55 2.31
CA ILE A 237 18.31 -3.44 1.48
C ILE A 237 17.58 -3.82 0.19
N ASN A 238 16.26 -4.03 0.23
CA ASN A 238 15.48 -4.26 -0.99
C ASN A 238 15.57 -3.05 -1.94
N VAL A 239 15.26 -1.84 -1.45
CA VAL A 239 15.23 -0.65 -2.31
C VAL A 239 16.61 -0.24 -2.84
N ARG A 240 17.71 -0.71 -2.25
CA ARG A 240 19.07 -0.56 -2.81
C ARG A 240 19.27 -1.25 -4.16
N SER A 241 18.34 -2.11 -4.58
CA SER A 241 18.27 -2.63 -5.94
C SER A 241 17.80 -1.60 -6.97
N CYS A 242 17.05 -0.59 -6.53
CA CYS A 242 16.37 0.41 -7.36
C CYS A 242 15.43 -0.22 -8.40
N LYS A 243 14.90 -1.41 -8.07
CA LYS A 243 13.90 -2.13 -8.85
C LYS A 243 12.58 -2.10 -8.09
N PHE A 244 11.50 -1.78 -8.79
CA PHE A 244 10.15 -1.89 -8.25
C PHE A 244 9.71 -3.36 -8.30
N GLU A 245 10.30 -4.17 -7.43
CA GLU A 245 10.13 -5.63 -7.38
C GLU A 245 10.25 -6.13 -5.94
N HIS A 246 9.42 -7.12 -5.60
CA HIS A 246 9.52 -7.80 -4.31
C HIS A 246 10.77 -8.69 -4.28
N ASP A 247 11.52 -8.64 -3.19
CA ASP A 247 12.57 -9.62 -2.91
C ASP A 247 11.99 -11.02 -2.66
N GLU A 248 12.77 -12.07 -2.93
CA GLU A 248 12.31 -13.45 -2.79
C GLU A 248 12.04 -13.84 -1.32
N CYS A 249 12.75 -13.21 -0.37
CA CYS A 249 12.63 -13.50 1.06
C CYS A 249 13.24 -12.40 1.95
N ARG A 250 12.45 -11.94 2.92
CA ARG A 250 12.79 -10.95 3.96
C ARG A 250 12.52 -11.45 5.39
N SER A 251 12.58 -12.77 5.58
CA SER A 251 12.15 -13.39 6.83
C SER A 251 13.17 -13.17 7.94
N THR A 252 12.70 -12.75 9.10
CA THR A 252 13.54 -12.64 10.30
C THR A 252 13.29 -13.82 11.23
N ALA A 253 14.11 -13.96 12.28
CA ALA A 253 13.87 -14.96 13.31
C ALA A 253 12.54 -14.71 14.07
N ARG A 254 12.08 -13.46 14.17
CA ARG A 254 10.82 -13.07 14.82
C ARG A 254 9.64 -13.11 13.85
N PHE A 255 9.89 -12.80 12.58
CA PHE A 255 8.90 -12.58 11.54
C PHE A 255 9.19 -13.48 10.34
N LEU A 256 8.95 -14.78 10.51
CA LEU A 256 9.24 -15.81 9.49
C LEU A 256 8.40 -15.65 8.22
N HIS A 257 7.29 -14.92 8.26
CA HIS A 257 6.37 -14.70 7.15
C HIS A 257 6.22 -13.21 6.83
N ALA A 258 7.28 -12.42 7.02
CA ALA A 258 7.25 -10.98 6.83
C ALA A 258 6.71 -10.57 5.45
N GLY A 259 5.70 -9.69 5.47
CA GLY A 259 5.05 -9.13 4.29
C GLY A 259 5.79 -7.92 3.74
N GLN A 260 5.37 -7.42 2.57
CA GLN A 260 5.94 -6.22 1.98
C GLN A 260 4.94 -5.48 1.08
N ASN A 261 4.89 -4.16 1.22
CA ASN A 261 4.28 -3.26 0.26
C ASN A 261 5.38 -2.46 -0.46
N LEU A 262 5.19 -2.21 -1.75
CA LEU A 262 6.07 -1.38 -2.56
C LEU A 262 5.29 -0.25 -3.21
N ALA A 263 5.89 0.92 -3.30
CA ALA A 263 5.37 2.03 -4.07
C ALA A 263 6.53 2.73 -4.79
N THR A 264 6.24 3.29 -5.97
CA THR A 264 7.19 4.12 -6.70
C THR A 264 6.49 5.28 -7.37
N GLY A 265 7.18 6.42 -7.49
CA GLY A 265 6.66 7.58 -8.22
C GLY A 265 7.79 8.49 -8.70
N SER A 266 7.52 9.29 -9.73
CA SER A 266 8.42 10.33 -10.24
C SER A 266 7.86 11.70 -9.87
N TYR A 267 8.67 12.54 -9.25
CA TYR A 267 8.24 13.82 -8.70
C TYR A 267 9.21 14.93 -9.13
N TYR A 268 8.71 16.17 -9.14
CA TYR A 268 9.57 17.33 -9.24
C TYR A 268 10.54 17.37 -8.06
N LEU A 269 11.71 17.98 -8.25
CA LEU A 269 12.80 17.92 -7.27
C LEU A 269 12.39 18.58 -5.93
N GLU A 270 11.60 19.63 -6.02
CA GLU A 270 11.09 20.46 -4.93
C GLU A 270 9.92 19.86 -4.13
N THR A 271 9.24 18.81 -4.64
CA THR A 271 8.11 18.21 -3.93
C THR A 271 8.55 17.68 -2.58
N ASP A 272 7.82 17.97 -1.51
CA ASP A 272 8.23 17.55 -0.17
C ASP A 272 8.22 16.01 0.00
N ILE A 273 9.19 15.46 0.73
CA ILE A 273 9.32 14.01 0.86
C ILE A 273 8.23 13.39 1.74
N LEU A 274 7.74 14.12 2.76
CA LEU A 274 6.64 13.67 3.60
C LEU A 274 5.34 13.68 2.81
N GLU A 275 5.14 14.66 1.93
CA GLU A 275 4.04 14.67 0.97
C GLU A 275 4.07 13.45 0.04
N ILE A 276 5.24 13.14 -0.54
CA ILE A 276 5.40 11.97 -1.40
C ILE A 276 5.06 10.68 -0.67
N VAL A 277 5.60 10.48 0.54
CA VAL A 277 5.35 9.26 1.34
C VAL A 277 3.87 9.13 1.69
N ARG A 278 3.21 10.23 2.04
CA ARG A 278 1.76 10.26 2.27
C ARG A 278 0.98 9.84 1.03
N ASN A 279 1.31 10.39 -0.13
CA ASN A 279 0.62 10.08 -1.38
C ASN A 279 0.84 8.63 -1.80
N LEU A 280 2.08 8.12 -1.71
CA LEU A 280 2.39 6.72 -2.01
C LEU A 280 1.67 5.75 -1.05
N THR A 281 1.58 6.09 0.25
CA THR A 281 0.82 5.29 1.23
C THR A 281 -0.68 5.36 0.96
N ALA A 282 -1.19 6.51 0.49
CA ALA A 282 -2.59 6.66 0.11
C ALA A 282 -2.97 5.77 -1.09
N LEU A 283 -2.05 5.53 -2.04
CA LEU A 283 -2.29 4.58 -3.13
C LEU A 283 -2.54 3.17 -2.61
N TRP A 284 -1.76 2.71 -1.63
CA TRP A 284 -1.99 1.42 -0.97
C TRP A 284 -3.32 1.38 -0.23
N TYR A 285 -3.67 2.45 0.48
CA TYR A 285 -4.92 2.55 1.21
C TYR A 285 -6.13 2.49 0.26
N ASN A 286 -6.10 3.25 -0.84
CA ASN A 286 -7.24 3.41 -1.75
C ASN A 286 -7.70 2.10 -2.43
N GLU A 287 -6.90 1.03 -2.40
CA GLU A 287 -7.34 -0.30 -2.85
C GLU A 287 -8.53 -0.85 -2.05
N TYR A 288 -8.89 -0.22 -0.93
CA TYR A 288 -10.12 -0.52 -0.20
C TYR A 288 -11.38 -0.39 -1.08
N LEU A 289 -11.36 0.51 -2.07
CA LEU A 289 -12.45 0.71 -3.03
C LEU A 289 -12.65 -0.50 -3.95
N ASP A 290 -11.61 -1.32 -4.10
CA ASP A 290 -11.56 -2.47 -4.98
C ASP A 290 -11.74 -3.79 -4.22
N THR A 291 -12.23 -3.79 -2.98
CA THR A 291 -12.44 -5.02 -2.21
C THR A 291 -13.79 -5.05 -1.49
N THR A 292 -14.15 -6.22 -0.97
CA THR A 292 -15.42 -6.43 -0.26
C THR A 292 -15.18 -7.17 1.05
N GLN A 293 -16.14 -7.09 1.97
CA GLN A 293 -16.07 -7.84 3.23
C GLN A 293 -15.85 -9.34 3.00
N GLU A 294 -16.45 -9.94 1.97
CA GLU A 294 -16.29 -11.36 1.65
C GLU A 294 -14.82 -11.72 1.36
N VAL A 295 -14.11 -10.85 0.63
CA VAL A 295 -12.68 -11.03 0.35
C VAL A 295 -11.86 -10.84 1.62
N LEU A 296 -12.22 -9.90 2.50
CA LEU A 296 -11.53 -9.71 3.78
C LEU A 296 -11.77 -10.87 4.75
N ASP A 297 -12.94 -11.51 4.70
CA ASP A 297 -13.27 -12.68 5.52
C ASP A 297 -12.50 -13.94 5.09
N LYS A 298 -12.14 -14.02 3.80
CA LYS A 298 -11.37 -15.12 3.22
C LYS A 298 -10.46 -14.60 2.12
N TYR A 299 -9.28 -14.13 2.51
CA TYR A 299 -8.34 -13.51 1.59
C TYR A 299 -8.01 -14.41 0.40
N THR A 300 -8.03 -13.84 -0.80
CA THR A 300 -7.69 -14.54 -2.04
C THR A 300 -6.85 -13.64 -2.93
N THR A 301 -5.91 -14.27 -3.65
CA THR A 301 -5.11 -13.62 -4.69
C THR A 301 -5.73 -13.79 -6.09
N GLU A 302 -6.81 -14.57 -6.22
CA GLU A 302 -7.54 -14.78 -7.47
C GLU A 302 -8.59 -13.69 -7.74
N TYR A 303 -8.44 -12.54 -7.09
CA TYR A 303 -9.35 -11.41 -7.22
C TYR A 303 -8.96 -10.53 -8.42
N ASN A 304 -9.94 -9.98 -9.13
CA ASN A 304 -9.73 -9.22 -10.36
C ASN A 304 -9.24 -7.76 -10.14
N ALA A 305 -8.71 -7.45 -8.94
CA ALA A 305 -8.18 -6.14 -8.60
C ALA A 305 -6.97 -6.25 -7.68
N THR A 306 -6.12 -5.22 -7.70
CA THR A 306 -4.95 -5.13 -6.83
C THR A 306 -5.41 -4.67 -5.45
N ILE A 307 -5.48 -5.59 -4.50
CA ILE A 307 -5.91 -5.34 -3.11
C ILE A 307 -4.86 -5.74 -2.07
N GLY A 308 -3.70 -6.19 -2.55
CA GLY A 308 -2.64 -6.76 -1.73
C GLY A 308 -2.06 -5.75 -0.75
N HIS A 309 -1.94 -4.49 -1.16
CA HIS A 309 -1.37 -3.47 -0.31
C HIS A 309 -2.32 -3.07 0.81
N TYR A 310 -3.60 -2.83 0.51
CA TYR A 310 -4.59 -2.51 1.55
C TYR A 310 -4.73 -3.64 2.56
N THR A 311 -4.94 -4.88 2.09
CA THR A 311 -5.10 -6.04 2.99
C THR A 311 -3.88 -6.25 3.90
N GLN A 312 -2.68 -5.95 3.42
CA GLN A 312 -1.47 -5.98 4.23
C GLN A 312 -1.47 -4.90 5.33
N MET A 313 -1.91 -3.68 5.03
CA MET A 313 -1.98 -2.58 6.00
C MET A 313 -2.97 -2.89 7.13
N ILE A 314 -4.10 -3.51 6.80
CA ILE A 314 -5.20 -3.76 7.73
C ILE A 314 -5.20 -5.15 8.39
N SER A 315 -4.17 -5.98 8.20
CA SER A 315 -4.18 -7.31 8.82
C SER A 315 -4.06 -7.22 10.34
N ASP A 316 -4.97 -7.85 11.08
CA ASP A 316 -4.94 -7.86 12.56
C ASP A 316 -3.85 -8.76 13.15
N ARG A 317 -3.14 -9.51 12.30
CA ARG A 317 -2.00 -10.35 12.70
C ARG A 317 -0.65 -9.66 12.57
N THR A 318 -0.58 -8.52 11.87
CA THR A 318 0.64 -7.72 11.83
C THR A 318 0.66 -6.74 13.00
N THR A 319 1.79 -6.72 13.72
CA THR A 319 2.02 -5.88 14.90
C THR A 319 3.13 -4.88 14.70
N ALA A 320 3.94 -5.05 13.65
CA ALA A 320 5.10 -4.21 13.39
C ALA A 320 5.25 -3.91 11.90
N VAL A 321 5.82 -2.74 11.62
CA VAL A 321 6.17 -2.27 10.28
C VAL A 321 7.54 -1.60 10.32
N GLY A 322 8.32 -1.75 9.25
CA GLY A 322 9.57 -1.02 9.06
C GLY A 322 9.83 -0.79 7.59
N CYS A 323 10.23 0.43 7.24
CA CYS A 323 10.30 0.85 5.83
C CYS A 323 11.66 1.45 5.45
N GLY A 324 11.98 1.33 4.16
CA GLY A 324 13.17 1.89 3.54
C GLY A 324 12.83 2.62 2.24
N ILE A 325 13.55 3.70 1.96
CA ILE A 325 13.30 4.57 0.80
C ILE A 325 14.62 4.85 0.08
N VAL A 326 14.63 4.64 -1.23
CA VAL A 326 15.69 5.14 -2.12
C VAL A 326 15.14 6.26 -2.98
N ILE A 327 15.97 7.28 -3.18
CA ILE A 327 15.72 8.38 -4.11
C ILE A 327 16.80 8.35 -5.18
N TYR A 328 16.43 8.44 -6.46
CA TYR A 328 17.38 8.53 -7.54
C TYR A 328 16.86 9.44 -8.68
N PRO A 329 17.75 10.15 -9.38
CA PRO A 329 17.34 11.05 -10.46
C PRO A 329 16.93 10.25 -11.71
N LYS A 330 15.90 10.74 -12.40
CA LYS A 330 15.50 10.28 -13.74
C LYS A 330 15.34 11.49 -14.65
N LYS A 331 16.11 11.52 -15.73
CA LYS A 331 16.00 12.54 -16.76
C LYS A 331 14.88 12.17 -17.74
N LYS A 332 13.97 13.09 -18.02
CA LYS A 332 12.97 12.99 -19.08
C LYS A 332 12.99 14.33 -19.83
N ASP A 333 13.42 14.28 -21.08
CA ASP A 333 13.69 15.46 -21.92
C ASP A 333 14.62 16.47 -21.22
N ASP A 334 14.19 17.72 -21.07
CA ASP A 334 14.95 18.79 -20.43
C ASP A 334 14.77 18.85 -18.90
N PHE A 335 13.96 17.95 -18.33
CA PHE A 335 13.65 17.92 -16.90
C PHE A 335 14.34 16.76 -16.19
N VAL A 336 14.73 17.01 -14.94
CA VAL A 336 15.22 15.97 -14.02
C VAL A 336 14.18 15.83 -12.93
N PHE A 337 13.64 14.62 -12.81
CA PHE A 337 12.73 14.22 -11.75
C PHE A 337 13.48 13.42 -10.70
N LYS A 338 12.99 13.43 -9.48
CA LYS A 338 13.39 12.45 -8.47
C LYS A 338 12.41 11.28 -8.50
N VAL A 339 12.94 10.08 -8.60
CA VAL A 339 12.17 8.85 -8.43
C VAL A 339 12.30 8.45 -6.97
N VAL A 340 11.17 8.18 -6.34
CA VAL A 340 11.11 7.66 -4.97
C VAL A 340 10.62 6.23 -5.05
N LEU A 341 11.42 5.28 -4.60
CA LEU A 341 11.03 3.87 -4.42
C LEU A 341 10.97 3.60 -2.91
N TYR A 342 9.80 3.17 -2.46
CA TYR A 342 9.40 3.06 -1.06
C TYR A 342 8.95 1.63 -0.78
N ALA A 343 9.61 0.97 0.17
CA ALA A 343 9.25 -0.37 0.63
C ALA A 343 8.92 -0.35 2.11
N CYS A 344 7.80 -0.98 2.50
CA CYS A 344 7.47 -1.25 3.88
C CYS A 344 7.36 -2.76 4.09
N ASN A 345 8.12 -3.28 5.05
CA ASN A 345 8.02 -4.67 5.49
C ASN A 345 7.13 -4.76 6.73
N TYR A 346 6.33 -5.83 6.82
CA TYR A 346 5.36 -6.06 7.89
C TYR A 346 5.68 -7.36 8.62
N ALA A 347 5.32 -7.46 9.90
CA ALA A 347 5.58 -8.65 10.72
C ALA A 347 5.04 -9.95 10.11
N ILE A 348 3.94 -9.87 9.36
CA ILE A 348 3.37 -11.00 8.62
C ILE A 348 2.65 -10.53 7.36
N THR A 349 2.66 -11.37 6.33
CA THR A 349 1.90 -11.19 5.10
C THR A 349 0.45 -11.65 5.20
N SER A 350 -0.44 -11.09 4.38
CA SER A 350 -1.79 -11.61 4.19
C SER A 350 -1.74 -13.07 3.72
N ILE A 351 -2.44 -13.97 4.43
CA ILE A 351 -2.40 -15.41 4.14
C ILE A 351 -3.65 -15.82 3.38
N VAL A 352 -3.46 -16.42 2.20
CA VAL A 352 -4.55 -16.90 1.35
C VAL A 352 -5.42 -17.92 2.10
N GLY A 353 -6.73 -17.77 1.97
CA GLY A 353 -7.75 -18.61 2.60
C GLY A 353 -8.03 -18.30 4.06
N GLN A 354 -7.34 -17.31 4.64
CA GLN A 354 -7.54 -16.85 6.02
C GLN A 354 -8.21 -15.47 6.02
N PRO A 355 -8.92 -15.08 7.09
CA PRO A 355 -9.39 -13.71 7.23
C PRO A 355 -8.21 -12.73 7.27
N VAL A 356 -8.44 -11.50 6.83
CA VAL A 356 -7.47 -10.40 6.99
C VAL A 356 -7.50 -9.89 8.43
N TYR A 357 -8.70 -9.83 9.01
CA TYR A 357 -8.95 -9.47 10.40
C TYR A 357 -10.18 -10.20 10.98
N MET A 358 -10.27 -10.27 12.31
CA MET A 358 -11.43 -10.80 13.02
C MET A 358 -12.50 -9.73 13.26
N LYS A 359 -13.63 -9.88 12.57
CA LYS A 359 -14.82 -9.06 12.79
C LYS A 359 -15.37 -9.16 14.23
N GLY A 360 -15.98 -8.09 14.69
CA GLY A 360 -16.78 -8.05 15.92
C GLY A 360 -16.90 -6.62 16.44
N GLU A 361 -17.48 -6.46 17.62
CA GLU A 361 -17.55 -5.14 18.26
C GLU A 361 -16.14 -4.57 18.45
N THR A 362 -15.95 -3.29 18.10
CA THR A 362 -14.64 -2.63 18.11
C THR A 362 -13.92 -2.82 19.44
N SER A 363 -12.67 -3.27 19.37
CA SER A 363 -11.81 -3.52 20.54
C SER A 363 -12.35 -4.54 21.58
N SER A 364 -13.47 -5.22 21.33
CA SER A 364 -14.09 -6.17 22.28
C SER A 364 -13.21 -7.36 22.68
N ARG A 365 -12.17 -7.64 21.89
CA ARG A 365 -11.19 -8.72 22.12
C ARG A 365 -9.78 -8.19 22.39
N CYS A 366 -9.58 -6.89 22.60
CA CYS A 366 -8.32 -6.36 23.10
C CYS A 366 -8.19 -6.69 24.59
N THR A 367 -7.14 -7.41 24.97
CA THR A 367 -6.90 -7.84 26.35
C THR A 367 -6.28 -6.72 27.18
N THR A 368 -5.46 -5.87 26.56
CA THR A 368 -4.76 -4.75 27.19
C THR A 368 -5.53 -3.43 27.08
N GLY A 369 -6.78 -3.48 26.62
CA GLY A 369 -7.62 -2.30 26.35
C GLY A 369 -7.26 -1.60 25.04
N SER A 370 -7.95 -0.49 24.78
CA SER A 370 -7.77 0.33 23.57
C SER A 370 -6.56 1.26 23.69
N ASN A 371 -5.97 1.61 22.55
CA ASN A 371 -4.95 2.63 22.45
C ASN A 371 -5.55 4.03 22.72
N ALA A 372 -4.79 4.92 23.35
CA ALA A 372 -5.27 6.26 23.73
C ALA A 372 -5.37 7.24 22.54
N ALA A 373 -4.54 7.08 21.51
CA ALA A 373 -4.54 7.92 20.31
C ALA A 373 -5.44 7.36 19.21
N PHE A 374 -5.52 6.02 19.12
CA PHE A 374 -6.32 5.29 18.13
C PHE A 374 -7.34 4.41 18.85
N LEU A 375 -8.48 4.98 19.22
CA LEU A 375 -9.44 4.39 20.14
C LEU A 375 -10.03 3.04 19.66
N SER A 376 -9.96 2.76 18.37
CA SER A 376 -10.48 1.52 17.77
C SER A 376 -9.42 0.41 17.72
N LEU A 377 -8.17 0.72 18.05
CA LEU A 377 -7.06 -0.22 18.09
C LEU A 377 -6.78 -0.71 19.50
N CYS A 378 -6.23 -1.91 19.62
CA CYS A 378 -5.70 -2.41 20.89
C CYS A 378 -4.43 -1.65 21.26
N ASN A 379 -4.18 -1.51 22.56
CA ASN A 379 -2.95 -0.91 23.08
C ASN A 379 -1.69 -1.66 22.59
N VAL A 380 -0.54 -1.00 22.61
CA VAL A 380 0.74 -1.52 22.10
C VAL A 380 1.18 -2.78 22.86
N GLU A 381 0.87 -2.91 24.15
CA GLU A 381 1.17 -4.12 24.91
C GLU A 381 0.43 -5.37 24.38
N GLU A 382 -0.66 -5.20 23.62
CA GLU A 382 -1.35 -6.31 22.95
C GLU A 382 -0.41 -7.03 21.97
N ASN A 383 0.60 -6.35 21.43
CA ASN A 383 1.54 -6.90 20.45
C ASN A 383 2.35 -8.08 21.01
N ASP A 384 2.55 -8.18 22.33
CA ASP A 384 3.22 -9.33 22.94
C ASP A 384 2.35 -10.60 22.91
N LEU A 385 1.03 -10.43 22.83
CA LEU A 385 0.02 -11.48 22.79
C LEU A 385 -0.29 -11.94 21.36
N VAL A 386 -0.01 -11.09 20.36
CA VAL A 386 -0.23 -11.40 18.95
C VAL A 386 1.05 -11.99 18.35
N LYS A 387 0.96 -13.21 17.84
CA LYS A 387 2.09 -13.88 17.18
C LYS A 387 1.91 -13.83 15.67
N ALA A 388 2.98 -13.49 14.96
CA ALA A 388 3.06 -13.54 13.51
C ALA A 388 3.12 -14.99 13.00
N ILE A 389 2.02 -15.74 13.13
CA ILE A 389 1.88 -17.13 12.68
C ILE A 389 0.97 -17.24 11.45
N PRO A 390 1.23 -18.18 10.52
CA PRO A 390 0.54 -18.25 9.24
C PRO A 390 -0.92 -18.73 9.35
N ALA A 391 -1.34 -19.35 10.45
CA ALA A 391 -2.70 -19.82 10.66
C ALA A 391 -3.43 -19.00 11.75
N TYR A 392 -4.71 -18.68 11.54
CA TYR A 392 -5.59 -18.33 12.66
C TYR A 392 -5.83 -19.59 13.48
N VAL A 393 -5.47 -19.56 14.75
CA VAL A 393 -5.72 -20.64 15.71
C VAL A 393 -6.89 -20.25 16.59
#